data_AF-A0A4P8RNL9-F1
#
_entry.id   AF-A0A4P8RNL9-F1
#
_cell.length_a   1.000
_cell.length_b   1.000
_cell.length_c   1.000
_cell.angle_alpha   90.00
_cell.angle_beta   90.00
_cell.angle_gamma   90.00
#
_symmetry.space_group_name_H-M   'P 1'
#
loop_
_entity.id
_entity.type
_entity.pdbx_description
1 polymer ?
#
loop_
_entity_poly.entity_id
_entity_poly.type
_entity_poly.pdbx_seq_one_letter_code
_entity_poly.pdbx_strand_id
1 'polypeptide(L)'
;MKDKALRERIVAEYLTSGQSYREVADRCGVDYRSLHRWVKEYQGRMKKPHKIRRARLLRELPTDKLPTNVETLQSELRKARLYNQALQEAILIAEEELGTPILKKSGTKQS
;
A
#
# COMPACT_ATOMS: atom_id res chain seq x y z
N MET A 1 17.51 6.87 -26.31
CA MET A 1 17.86 8.26 -26.69
C MET A 1 16.99 8.78 -27.83
N LYS A 2 16.79 8.03 -28.93
CA LYS A 2 16.05 8.47 -30.13
C LYS A 2 14.59 8.88 -29.86
N ASP A 3 13.90 8.17 -28.96
CA ASP A 3 12.48 8.40 -28.71
C ASP A 3 12.19 9.71 -27.97
N LYS A 4 13.15 10.24 -27.21
CA LYS A 4 12.96 11.49 -26.45
C LYS A 4 12.97 12.71 -27.36
N ALA A 5 13.94 12.78 -28.26
CA ALA A 5 14.06 13.86 -29.24
C ALA A 5 12.85 13.90 -30.20
N LEU A 6 12.33 12.73 -30.59
CA LEU A 6 11.11 12.64 -31.40
C LEU A 6 9.89 13.23 -30.67
N ARG A 7 9.71 12.88 -29.38
CA ARG A 7 8.61 13.43 -28.55
C ARG A 7 8.71 14.94 -28.39
N GLU A 8 9.91 15.46 -28.14
CA GLU A 8 10.15 16.90 -27.99
C GLU A 8 9.84 17.66 -29.29
N ARG A 9 10.18 17.09 -30.45
CA ARG A 9 9.83 17.66 -31.76
C ARG A 9 8.31 17.73 -31.98
N ILE A 10 7.59 16.66 -31.65
CA ILE A 10 6.12 16.61 -31.80
C ILE A 10 5.46 17.61 -30.83
N VAL A 11 5.96 17.72 -29.60
CA VAL A 11 5.48 18.71 -28.62
C VAL A 11 5.73 20.14 -29.11
N ALA A 12 6.90 20.42 -29.70
CA ALA A 12 7.21 21.73 -30.28
C ALA A 12 6.31 22.06 -31.48
N GLU A 13 6.03 21.08 -32.34
CA GLU A 13 5.08 21.23 -33.46
C GLU A 13 3.68 21.57 -32.96
N TYR A 14 3.19 20.90 -31.90
CA TYR A 14 1.91 21.21 -31.28
C TYR A 14 1.86 22.65 -30.73
N LEU A 15 2.89 23.07 -29.99
CA LEU A 15 2.94 24.40 -29.38
C LEU A 15 3.02 25.53 -30.43
N THR A 16 3.57 25.24 -31.62
CA THR A 16 3.73 26.22 -32.70
C THR A 16 2.51 26.29 -33.62
N SER A 17 1.85 25.16 -33.86
CA SER A 17 0.78 25.05 -34.88
C SER A 17 -0.58 25.62 -34.45
N GLY A 18 -0.85 25.77 -33.14
CA GLY A 18 -2.14 26.23 -32.63
C GLY A 18 -3.33 25.31 -32.98
N GLN A 19 -3.03 24.11 -33.46
CA GLN A 19 -4.00 23.10 -33.90
C GLN A 19 -4.52 22.27 -32.73
N SER A 20 -5.63 21.57 -32.95
CA SER A 20 -6.13 20.65 -31.93
C SER A 20 -5.17 19.47 -31.77
N TYR A 21 -5.14 18.89 -30.57
CA TYR A 21 -4.27 17.74 -30.32
C TYR A 21 -4.57 16.54 -31.22
N ARG A 22 -5.79 16.41 -31.74
CA ARG A 22 -6.18 15.30 -32.64
C ARG A 22 -5.55 15.48 -34.02
N GLU A 23 -5.59 16.69 -34.56
CA GLU A 23 -4.98 17.00 -35.87
C GLU A 23 -3.47 16.77 -35.88
N VAL A 24 -2.77 17.16 -34.80
CA VAL A 24 -1.32 16.95 -34.67
C VAL A 24 -0.99 15.48 -34.45
N ALA A 25 -1.80 14.78 -33.65
CA ALA A 25 -1.68 13.34 -33.43
C ALA A 25 -1.82 12.54 -34.75
N ASP A 26 -2.83 12.88 -35.57
CA ASP A 26 -3.08 12.23 -36.85
C ASP A 26 -1.94 12.50 -37.86
N ARG A 27 -1.42 13.73 -37.91
CA ARG A 27 -0.28 14.09 -38.79
C ARG A 27 1.01 13.35 -38.40
N CYS A 28 1.28 13.23 -37.10
CA CYS A 28 2.48 12.59 -36.59
C CYS A 28 2.32 11.06 -36.44
N GLY A 29 1.13 10.50 -36.66
CA GLY A 29 0.83 9.08 -36.50
C GLY A 29 0.93 8.58 -35.05
N VAL A 30 0.62 9.44 -34.07
CA VAL A 30 0.71 9.13 -32.64
C VAL A 30 -0.67 9.21 -31.99
N ASP A 31 -0.96 8.37 -31.01
CA ASP A 31 -2.19 8.48 -30.23
C ASP A 31 -2.31 9.83 -29.49
N TYR A 32 -3.47 10.48 -29.63
CA TYR A 32 -3.83 11.74 -28.98
C TYR A 32 -3.54 11.74 -27.47
N ARG A 33 -3.83 10.63 -26.76
CA ARG A 33 -3.64 10.57 -25.30
C ARG A 33 -2.16 10.59 -24.93
N SER A 34 -1.31 10.02 -25.80
CA SER A 34 0.14 10.05 -25.63
C SER A 34 0.69 11.44 -25.86
N LEU A 35 0.22 12.15 -26.90
CA LEU A 35 0.59 13.56 -27.14
C LEU A 35 0.20 14.47 -25.98
N HIS A 36 -1.05 14.36 -25.49
CA HIS A 36 -1.54 15.14 -24.34
C HIS A 36 -0.70 14.90 -23.07
N ARG A 37 -0.27 13.66 -22.85
CA ARG A 37 0.61 13.30 -21.73
C ARG A 37 1.96 13.98 -21.85
N TRP A 38 2.59 13.94 -23.02
CA TRP A 38 3.90 14.56 -23.26
C TRP A 38 3.85 16.08 -23.13
N VAL A 39 2.81 16.72 -23.65
CA VAL A 39 2.62 18.18 -23.51
C VAL A 39 2.44 18.56 -22.04
N LYS A 40 1.66 17.81 -21.26
CA LYS A 40 1.50 18.05 -19.81
C LYS A 40 2.79 17.83 -19.01
N GLU A 41 3.59 16.84 -19.40
CA GLU A 41 4.91 16.58 -18.82
C GLU A 41 5.87 17.73 -19.12
N TYR A 42 5.88 18.22 -20.37
CA TYR A 42 6.68 19.36 -20.81
C TYR A 42 6.29 20.67 -20.09
N GLN A 43 4.99 20.91 -19.91
CA GLN A 43 4.48 22.10 -19.18
C GLN A 43 4.65 22.01 -17.66
N GLY A 44 5.22 20.93 -17.11
CA GLY A 44 5.42 20.75 -15.66
C GLY A 44 4.13 20.58 -14.86
N ARG A 45 2.98 20.38 -15.53
CA ARG A 45 1.66 20.25 -14.88
C ARG A 45 1.30 18.82 -14.48
N MET A 46 2.20 17.86 -14.71
CA MET A 46 2.05 16.49 -14.24
C MET A 46 2.43 16.39 -12.76
N LYS A 47 1.45 16.10 -11.89
CA LYS A 47 1.72 15.59 -10.55
C LYS A 47 2.45 14.26 -10.70
N LYS A 48 3.70 14.16 -10.21
CA LYS A 48 4.44 12.89 -10.19
C LYS A 48 3.52 11.83 -9.57
N PRO A 49 3.26 10.69 -10.23
CA PRO A 49 2.46 9.64 -9.60
C PRO A 49 3.15 9.25 -8.30
N HIS A 50 2.43 9.34 -7.18
CA HIS A 50 2.92 8.83 -5.90
C HIS A 50 3.30 7.37 -6.14
N LYS A 51 4.61 7.05 -6.14
CA LYS A 51 5.07 5.68 -6.23
C LYS A 51 4.45 4.94 -5.06
N ILE A 52 3.42 4.14 -5.34
CA ILE A 52 2.77 3.31 -4.34
C ILE A 52 3.83 2.32 -3.87
N ARG A 53 4.48 2.62 -2.74
CA ARG A 53 5.42 1.76 -2.02
C ARG A 53 4.74 0.50 -1.43
N ARG A 54 3.49 0.19 -1.80
CA ARG A 54 2.73 -0.95 -1.23
C ARG A 54 3.20 -2.30 -1.76
N ALA A 55 3.78 -2.37 -2.96
CA ALA A 55 4.18 -3.65 -3.56
C ALA A 55 5.34 -4.34 -2.81
N ARG A 56 6.14 -3.61 -2.03
CA ARG A 56 7.27 -4.18 -1.29
C ARG A 56 6.86 -4.73 0.08
N LEU A 57 5.96 -4.04 0.80
CA LEU A 57 5.51 -4.45 2.13
C LEU A 57 4.63 -5.70 2.14
N LEU A 58 3.92 -5.99 1.05
CA LEU A 58 3.09 -7.21 0.92
C LEU A 58 3.90 -8.48 0.68
N ARG A 59 5.18 -8.37 0.28
CA ARG A 59 6.01 -9.51 -0.14
C ARG A 59 6.71 -10.21 1.03
N GLU A 60 6.73 -9.59 2.21
CA GLU A 60 7.47 -10.05 3.39
C GLU A 60 6.57 -10.57 4.52
N LEU A 61 5.24 -10.56 4.34
CA LEU A 61 4.35 -11.24 5.27
C LEU A 61 4.43 -12.75 5.00
N PRO A 62 4.70 -13.58 6.02
CA PRO A 62 4.54 -15.02 5.91
C PRO A 62 3.09 -15.29 5.53
N THR A 63 2.86 -15.70 4.28
CA THR A 63 1.58 -16.27 3.89
C THR A 63 1.59 -17.72 4.33
N ASP A 64 1.57 -17.95 5.64
CA ASP A 64 1.18 -19.25 6.15
C ASP A 64 -0.15 -19.57 5.49
N LYS A 65 -0.18 -20.64 4.69
CA LYS A 65 -1.35 -21.04 3.93
C LYS A 65 -2.45 -21.32 4.94
N LEU A 66 -3.32 -20.33 5.17
CA LEU A 66 -4.42 -20.48 6.10
C LEU A 66 -5.21 -21.72 5.67
N PRO A 67 -5.47 -22.67 6.59
CA PRO A 67 -6.29 -23.81 6.25
C PRO A 67 -7.67 -23.31 5.83
N THR A 68 -8.05 -23.55 4.58
CA THR A 68 -9.33 -23.10 4.00
C THR A 68 -10.54 -23.84 4.61
N ASN A 69 -10.31 -24.86 5.44
CA ASN A 69 -11.38 -25.68 6.01
C ASN A 69 -12.01 -24.98 7.25
N VAL A 70 -13.33 -24.81 7.22
CA VAL A 70 -14.09 -24.16 8.30
C VAL A 70 -14.00 -24.96 9.61
N GLU A 71 -14.02 -26.28 9.55
CA GLU A 71 -13.97 -27.14 10.74
C GLU A 71 -12.63 -27.02 11.48
N THR A 72 -11.52 -26.96 10.73
CA THR A 72 -10.18 -26.79 11.33
C THR A 72 -10.07 -25.44 12.01
N LEU A 73 -10.56 -24.37 11.38
CA LEU A 73 -10.56 -23.02 11.95
C LEU A 73 -11.41 -22.94 13.23
N GLN A 74 -12.59 -23.57 13.25
CA GLN A 74 -13.43 -23.63 14.45
C GLN A 74 -12.74 -24.39 15.59
N SER A 75 -12.05 -25.50 15.27
CA SER A 75 -11.30 -26.29 16.25
C SER A 75 -10.12 -25.52 16.84
N GLU A 76 -9.37 -24.80 16.02
CA GLU A 76 -8.24 -23.97 16.44
C GLU A 76 -8.71 -22.79 17.28
N LEU A 77 -9.78 -22.13 16.86
CA LEU A 77 -10.41 -21.05 17.61
C LEU A 77 -10.89 -21.53 18.99
N ARG A 78 -11.49 -22.73 19.07
CA ARG A 78 -11.88 -23.33 20.35
C ARG A 78 -10.67 -23.57 21.25
N LYS A 79 -9.59 -24.14 20.71
CA LYS A 79 -8.33 -24.36 21.47
C LYS A 79 -7.74 -23.05 21.98
N ALA A 80 -7.66 -22.03 21.13
CA ALA A 80 -7.12 -20.71 21.49
C ALA A 80 -7.94 -20.05 22.60
N ARG A 81 -9.28 -20.12 22.52
CA ARG A 81 -10.15 -19.60 23.58
C ARG A 81 -9.94 -20.30 24.92
N LEU A 82 -9.87 -21.63 24.91
CA LEU A 82 -9.64 -22.42 26.13
C LEU A 82 -8.28 -22.11 26.75
N TYR A 83 -7.24 -22.02 25.93
CA TYR A 83 -5.89 -21.66 26.37
C TYR A 83 -5.85 -20.25 26.99
N ASN A 84 -6.48 -19.27 26.34
CA ASN A 84 -6.57 -17.91 26.86
C ASN A 84 -7.32 -17.86 28.20
N GLN A 85 -8.41 -18.60 28.32
CA GLN A 85 -9.16 -18.69 29.59
C GLN A 85 -8.29 -19.30 30.69
N ALA A 86 -7.60 -20.41 30.41
CA ALA A 86 -6.70 -21.04 31.39
C ALA A 86 -5.58 -20.08 31.84
N LEU A 87 -5.01 -19.30 30.92
CA LEU A 87 -4.02 -18.28 31.26
C LEU A 87 -4.61 -17.17 32.13
N GLN A 88 -5.82 -16.70 31.83
CA GLN A 88 -6.49 -15.68 32.65
C GLN A 88 -6.73 -16.16 34.07
N GLU A 89 -7.23 -17.38 34.25
CA GLU A 89 -7.43 -17.98 35.57
C GLU A 89 -6.11 -18.13 36.33
N ALA A 90 -5.05 -18.59 35.67
CA ALA A 90 -3.73 -18.70 36.28
C ALA A 90 -3.18 -17.34 36.73
N ILE A 91 -3.42 -16.27 35.96
CA ILE A 91 -3.04 -14.91 36.35
C ILE A 91 -3.86 -14.46 37.57
N LEU A 92 -5.17 -14.73 37.61
CA LEU A 92 -6.02 -14.36 38.75
C LEU A 92 -5.54 -15.04 40.05
N ILE A 93 -5.24 -16.34 39.99
CA ILE A 93 -4.70 -17.08 41.14
C ILE A 93 -3.36 -16.45 41.58
N ALA A 94 -2.48 -16.13 40.63
CA ALA A 94 -1.21 -15.50 40.95
C ALA A 94 -1.37 -14.10 41.57
N GLU A 95 -2.36 -13.30 41.13
CA GLU A 95 -2.67 -12.00 41.76
C GLU A 95 -3.17 -12.17 43.20
N GLU A 96 -4.00 -13.18 43.46
CA GLU A 96 -4.50 -13.52 44.80
C GLU A 96 -3.36 -13.95 45.74
N GLU A 97 -2.48 -14.84 45.27
CA GLU A 97 -1.35 -15.34 46.06
C GLU A 97 -0.27 -14.28 46.32
N LEU A 98 0.05 -13.45 45.33
CA LEU A 98 1.14 -12.47 45.42
C LEU A 98 0.68 -11.11 45.96
N GLY A 99 -0.64 -10.86 46.06
CA GLY A 99 -1.20 -9.59 46.51
C GLY A 99 -0.78 -8.38 45.66
N THR A 100 -0.30 -8.61 44.43
CA THR A 100 0.12 -7.58 43.49
C THR A 100 -0.70 -7.68 42.20
N PRO A 101 -1.20 -6.56 41.66
CA PRO A 101 -2.01 -6.59 40.45
C PRO A 101 -1.12 -6.75 39.20
N ILE A 102 -0.93 -7.98 38.74
CA ILE A 102 -0.13 -8.36 37.56
C ILE A 102 -0.75 -7.81 36.26
N LEU A 103 -2.08 -7.69 36.18
CA LEU A 103 -2.80 -7.13 35.03
C LEU A 103 -2.59 -5.62 34.87
N LYS A 104 -2.10 -4.92 35.89
CA LYS A 104 -1.78 -3.49 35.80
C LYS A 104 -0.34 -3.32 35.34
N LYS A 105 -0.11 -2.40 34.39
CA LYS A 105 1.24 -1.92 34.11
C LYS A 105 1.77 -1.24 35.37
N SER A 106 2.86 -1.74 35.94
CA SER A 106 3.57 -1.05 37.02
C SER A 106 4.11 0.27 36.47
N GLY A 107 3.40 1.36 36.72
CA GLY A 107 3.89 2.70 36.42
C GLY A 107 5.11 3.03 37.28
N THR A 108 6.04 3.81 36.73
CA THR A 108 7.16 4.37 37.48
C THR A 108 6.64 5.22 38.65
N LYS A 109 7.04 4.87 39.87
CA LYS A 109 6.80 5.65 41.08
C LYS A 109 7.53 6.99 40.94
N GLN A 110 6.81 8.10 40.75
CA GLN A 110 7.43 9.42 40.77
C GLN A 110 7.80 9.77 42.22
N SER A 111 9.11 9.94 42.46
CA SER A 111 9.70 10.46 43.70
C SER A 111 9.66 11.98 43.72
#